data_AF-A0A959NUV5-F1
#
_entry.id   AF-A0A959NUV5-F1
#
_cell.length_a   1.000
_cell.length_b   1.000
_cell.length_c   1.000
_cell.angle_alpha   90.00
_cell.angle_beta   90.00
_cell.angle_gamma   90.00
#
_symmetry.space_group_name_H-M   'P 1'
#
loop_
_entity.id
_entity.type
_entity.pdbx_description
1 polymer ?
#
loop_
_entity_poly.entity_id
_entity_poly.type
_entity_poly.pdbx_seq_one_letter_code
_entity_poly.pdbx_strand_id
1 'polypeptide(L)'
;MAVGGLILKELFSDDDIKYNDMANTHNQFLKFEQAISLTKGKKDKLIASRQALQKRIVEYFKTKTKVPVPKFYIQGSYKMKTMVVKKDGSYDVDLGVYFLTKPNIEPLTLQKYVAEAVKDQTVSGIEHKEKCIRVIYKGDFDIDLPVYYKTPNDKHPFLATKTKWQESDPKELCDWFEKQRKEKDKEGQMLRLVEYFKTWANQRSKKMPSGIAFSVWVATHYKSNTRDDIYFYETTKAIKNSFGWETASKNPATPGDDFLAKLDSNQKRNFKEADNELIKQAEQALQQDNHTKALNIWKQQFGDKFPVL
;
A
#
# COMPACT_ATOMS: atom_id res chain seq x y z
N MET A 1 33.31 -44.20 19.07
CA MET A 1 32.33 -43.11 19.26
C MET A 1 32.75 -41.92 18.42
N ALA A 2 31.99 -41.62 17.36
CA ALA A 2 31.81 -40.29 16.74
C ALA A 2 31.00 -40.47 15.44
N VAL A 3 29.82 -41.10 15.56
CA VAL A 3 28.80 -41.15 14.50
C VAL A 3 27.69 -40.23 14.98
N GLY A 4 27.87 -38.92 14.83
CA GLY A 4 26.94 -37.95 15.41
C GLY A 4 27.03 -36.53 14.85
N GLY A 5 27.83 -36.32 13.79
CA GLY A 5 28.04 -34.99 13.20
C GLY A 5 27.35 -34.74 11.86
N LEU A 6 26.84 -35.80 11.20
CA LEU A 6 26.36 -35.71 9.81
C LEU A 6 24.84 -35.64 9.63
N ILE A 7 24.04 -35.87 10.68
CA ILE A 7 22.58 -36.05 10.50
C ILE A 7 21.78 -34.75 10.75
N LEU A 8 22.32 -33.75 11.47
CA LEU A 8 21.54 -32.57 11.86
C LEU A 8 21.51 -31.44 10.82
N LYS A 9 22.41 -31.44 9.82
CA LYS A 9 22.40 -30.44 8.74
C LYS A 9 21.45 -30.80 7.60
N GLU A 10 21.10 -32.07 7.45
CA GLU A 10 20.15 -32.57 6.44
C GLU A 10 18.69 -32.54 6.92
N LEU A 11 18.44 -32.35 8.23
CA LEU A 11 17.08 -32.26 8.79
C LEU A 11 16.44 -30.85 8.69
N PHE A 12 17.20 -29.86 8.21
CA PHE A 12 16.73 -28.48 7.99
C PHE A 12 17.22 -27.90 6.65
N SER A 13 17.42 -28.73 5.62
CA SER A 13 17.31 -28.18 4.27
C SER A 13 15.82 -27.89 4.08
N ASP A 14 15.44 -26.61 4.01
CA ASP A 14 14.27 -26.27 3.20
C ASP A 14 14.47 -27.02 1.88
N ASP A 15 13.63 -28.02 1.59
CA ASP A 15 13.70 -28.73 0.31
C ASP A 15 13.80 -27.67 -0.78
N ASP A 16 14.94 -27.62 -1.50
CA ASP A 16 15.13 -26.67 -2.58
C ASP A 16 14.02 -26.92 -3.60
N ILE A 17 13.01 -26.05 -3.59
CA ILE A 17 11.84 -26.21 -4.44
C ILE A 17 12.36 -26.21 -5.87
N LYS A 18 12.17 -27.34 -6.55
CA LYS A 18 12.53 -27.47 -7.95
C LYS A 18 11.46 -26.80 -8.80
N TYR A 19 11.68 -25.52 -9.11
CA TYR A 19 10.84 -24.79 -10.05
C TYR A 19 10.95 -25.42 -11.45
N ASN A 20 9.83 -25.53 -12.14
CA ASN A 20 9.77 -26.03 -13.51
C ASN A 20 9.87 -24.86 -14.50
N ASP A 21 10.80 -24.91 -15.45
CA ASP A 21 10.93 -23.86 -16.47
C ASP A 21 9.71 -23.78 -17.39
N MET A 22 8.97 -24.89 -17.57
CA MET A 22 7.70 -24.90 -18.31
C MET A 22 6.57 -24.14 -17.59
N ALA A 23 6.74 -23.81 -16.31
CA ALA A 23 5.82 -23.00 -15.53
C ALA A 23 6.22 -21.51 -15.49
N ASN A 24 7.15 -21.06 -16.33
CA ASN A 24 7.62 -19.68 -16.31
C ASN A 24 6.56 -18.66 -16.73
N THR A 25 5.95 -18.02 -15.74
CA THR A 25 4.87 -17.03 -15.92
C THR A 25 5.33 -15.59 -15.74
N HIS A 26 6.65 -15.33 -15.70
CA HIS A 26 7.22 -14.01 -15.49
C HIS A 26 6.64 -12.93 -16.43
N ASN A 27 6.56 -13.23 -17.73
CA ASN A 27 6.02 -12.28 -18.71
C ASN A 27 4.53 -11.96 -18.47
N GLN A 28 3.75 -12.91 -17.94
CA GLN A 28 2.36 -12.68 -17.59
C GLN A 28 2.23 -11.83 -16.34
N PHE A 29 3.13 -11.95 -15.36
CA PHE A 29 3.22 -11.01 -14.25
C PHE A 29 3.54 -9.58 -14.72
N LEU A 30 4.48 -9.41 -15.66
CA LEU A 30 4.79 -8.09 -16.23
C LEU A 30 3.59 -7.48 -16.98
N LYS A 31 2.87 -8.27 -17.78
CA LYS A 31 1.62 -7.83 -18.44
C LYS A 31 0.52 -7.52 -17.41
N PHE A 32 0.44 -8.31 -16.33
CA PHE A 32 -0.50 -8.10 -15.25
C PHE A 32 -0.26 -6.77 -14.54
N GLU A 33 1.01 -6.43 -14.25
CA GLU A 33 1.40 -5.13 -13.70
C GLU A 33 0.84 -3.98 -14.55
N GLN A 34 1.10 -4.00 -15.86
CA GLN A 34 0.60 -2.98 -16.78
C GLN A 34 -0.93 -2.83 -16.74
N ALA A 35 -1.67 -3.93 -16.52
CA ALA A 35 -3.13 -3.94 -16.45
C ALA A 35 -3.69 -3.41 -15.11
N ILE A 36 -2.89 -3.42 -14.04
CA ILE A 36 -3.29 -2.94 -12.70
C ILE A 36 -2.73 -1.55 -12.38
N SER A 37 -1.71 -1.08 -13.08
CA SER A 37 -1.12 0.24 -12.87
C SER A 37 -1.98 1.37 -13.48
N LEU A 38 -1.74 2.61 -13.04
CA LEU A 38 -2.45 3.78 -13.57
C LEU A 38 -1.94 4.16 -14.97
N THR A 39 -2.89 4.31 -15.90
CA THR A 39 -2.65 4.87 -17.23
C THR A 39 -2.25 6.34 -17.15
N LYS A 40 -1.60 6.85 -18.20
CA LYS A 40 -1.23 8.28 -18.31
C LYS A 40 -2.43 9.20 -18.16
N GLY A 41 -3.53 8.93 -18.86
CA GLY A 41 -4.75 9.76 -18.78
C GLY A 41 -5.34 9.83 -17.37
N LYS A 42 -5.33 8.71 -16.62
CA LYS A 42 -5.76 8.69 -15.21
C LYS A 42 -4.85 9.55 -14.33
N LYS A 43 -3.53 9.52 -14.56
CA LYS A 43 -2.55 10.37 -13.86
C LYS A 43 -2.76 11.86 -14.17
N ASP A 44 -2.98 12.22 -15.44
CA ASP A 44 -3.18 13.61 -15.85
C ASP A 44 -4.45 14.20 -15.22
N LYS A 45 -5.55 13.44 -15.22
CA LYS A 45 -6.80 13.82 -14.55
C LYS A 45 -6.61 14.04 -13.05
N LEU A 46 -5.88 13.13 -12.40
CA LEU A 46 -5.54 13.26 -10.98
C LEU A 46 -4.73 14.53 -10.69
N ILE A 47 -3.72 14.84 -11.50
CA ILE A 47 -2.88 16.04 -11.34
C ILE A 47 -3.75 17.30 -11.42
N ALA A 48 -4.62 17.39 -12.41
CA ALA A 48 -5.53 18.52 -12.58
C ALA A 48 -6.50 18.67 -11.39
N SER A 49 -7.14 17.58 -10.96
CA SER A 49 -8.05 17.58 -9.80
C SER A 49 -7.35 18.01 -8.50
N ARG A 50 -6.10 17.55 -8.28
CA ARG A 50 -5.28 17.97 -7.14
C ARG A 50 -4.98 19.47 -7.18
N GLN A 51 -4.57 19.99 -8.33
CA GLN A 51 -4.26 21.43 -8.47
C GLN A 51 -5.50 22.30 -8.21
N ALA A 52 -6.67 21.87 -8.69
CA ALA A 52 -7.92 22.55 -8.42
C ALA A 52 -8.25 22.59 -6.91
N LEU A 53 -8.12 21.46 -6.22
CA LEU A 53 -8.30 21.39 -4.76
C LEU A 53 -7.32 22.30 -4.01
N GLN A 54 -6.03 22.25 -4.37
CA GLN A 54 -5.02 23.11 -3.77
C GLN A 54 -5.37 24.59 -3.92
N LYS A 55 -5.79 25.01 -5.11
CA LYS A 55 -6.22 26.40 -5.39
C LYS A 55 -7.40 26.80 -4.49
N ARG A 56 -8.43 25.96 -4.39
CA ARG A 56 -9.61 26.23 -3.55
C ARG A 56 -9.27 26.35 -2.08
N ILE A 57 -8.46 25.42 -1.56
CA ILE A 57 -8.02 25.44 -0.16
C ILE A 57 -7.22 26.72 0.11
N VAL A 58 -6.27 27.06 -0.76
CA VAL A 58 -5.48 28.29 -0.61
C VAL A 58 -6.38 29.52 -0.60
N GLU A 59 -7.32 29.63 -1.53
CA GLU A 59 -8.23 30.78 -1.63
C GLU A 59 -9.16 30.91 -0.41
N TYR A 60 -9.70 29.79 0.07
CA TYR A 60 -10.54 29.77 1.26
C TYR A 60 -9.78 30.26 2.49
N PHE A 61 -8.57 29.73 2.72
CA PHE A 61 -7.79 30.13 3.89
C PHE A 61 -7.32 31.60 3.82
N LYS A 62 -7.07 32.14 2.62
CA LYS A 62 -6.75 33.57 2.42
C LYS A 62 -7.91 34.50 2.72
N THR A 63 -9.15 34.11 2.37
CA THR A 63 -10.28 35.05 2.32
C THR A 63 -11.33 34.81 3.39
N LYS A 64 -11.43 33.60 3.96
CA LYS A 64 -12.49 33.20 4.89
C LYS A 64 -11.99 32.87 6.30
N THR A 65 -10.69 32.82 6.52
CA THR A 65 -10.11 32.44 7.82
C THR A 65 -8.98 33.39 8.23
N LYS A 66 -8.63 33.38 9.52
CA LYS A 66 -7.39 33.99 10.03
C LYS A 66 -6.26 32.96 10.21
N VAL A 67 -6.50 31.70 9.83
CA VAL A 67 -5.51 30.63 9.94
C VAL A 67 -4.53 30.76 8.77
N PRO A 68 -3.21 30.53 8.97
CA PRO A 68 -2.23 30.63 7.89
C PRO A 68 -2.56 29.74 6.69
N VAL A 69 -2.16 30.17 5.50
CA VAL A 69 -2.36 29.40 4.27
C VAL A 69 -1.54 28.10 4.32
N PRO A 70 -2.14 26.92 4.07
CA PRO A 70 -1.43 25.66 4.13
C PRO A 70 -0.49 25.42 2.93
N LYS A 71 0.43 24.49 3.12
CA LYS A 71 1.22 23.81 2.09
C LYS A 71 0.67 22.41 1.83
N PHE A 72 1.20 21.73 0.83
CA PHE A 72 0.70 20.41 0.44
C PHE A 72 1.83 19.42 0.23
N TYR A 73 1.58 18.16 0.58
CA TYR A 73 2.47 17.05 0.29
C TYR A 73 1.64 15.84 -0.14
N ILE A 74 1.97 15.28 -1.31
CA ILE A 74 1.36 14.03 -1.75
C ILE A 74 2.09 12.86 -1.08
N GLN A 75 1.31 11.96 -0.46
CA GLN A 75 1.82 10.85 0.33
C GLN A 75 1.24 9.52 -0.15
N GLY A 76 1.55 8.44 0.58
CA GLY A 76 0.95 7.13 0.34
C GLY A 76 1.44 6.46 -0.94
N SER A 77 0.57 5.63 -1.52
CA SER A 77 0.88 4.79 -2.70
C SER A 77 1.30 5.60 -3.91
N TYR A 78 0.77 6.81 -4.10
CA TYR A 78 1.21 7.70 -5.19
C TYR A 78 2.69 8.06 -5.03
N LYS A 79 3.09 8.50 -3.83
CA LYS A 79 4.46 8.93 -3.56
C LYS A 79 5.43 7.75 -3.62
N MET A 80 4.99 6.56 -3.16
CA MET A 80 5.75 5.32 -3.21
C MET A 80 5.74 4.64 -4.59
N LYS A 81 4.99 5.14 -5.59
CA LYS A 81 4.83 4.55 -6.92
C LYS A 81 4.30 3.10 -6.89
N THR A 82 3.31 2.84 -6.04
CA THR A 82 2.70 1.51 -5.84
C THR A 82 1.17 1.58 -5.85
N MET A 83 0.63 2.43 -6.72
CA MET A 83 -0.82 2.61 -6.86
C MET A 83 -1.40 1.53 -7.75
N VAL A 84 -2.45 0.88 -7.28
CA VAL A 84 -3.19 -0.12 -8.05
C VAL A 84 -4.60 0.37 -8.34
N VAL A 85 -5.09 0.06 -9.54
CA VAL A 85 -6.47 0.28 -9.95
C VAL A 85 -7.33 -0.88 -9.42
N LYS A 86 -8.29 -0.56 -8.55
CA LYS A 86 -9.23 -1.52 -7.95
C LYS A 86 -10.13 -2.16 -9.02
N LYS A 87 -10.94 -3.14 -8.61
CA LYS A 87 -11.87 -3.86 -9.51
C LYS A 87 -12.89 -2.93 -10.16
N ASP A 88 -13.42 -1.98 -9.41
CA ASP A 88 -14.37 -0.97 -9.86
C ASP A 88 -13.72 0.16 -10.68
N GLY A 89 -12.43 0.05 -11.00
CA GLY A 89 -11.68 1.06 -11.73
C GLY A 89 -11.16 2.22 -10.87
N SER A 90 -11.54 2.26 -9.58
CA SER A 90 -11.19 3.34 -8.66
C SER A 90 -9.79 3.20 -8.06
N TYR A 91 -9.29 4.29 -7.51
CA TYR A 91 -8.03 4.36 -6.78
C TYR A 91 -8.07 5.51 -5.77
N ASP A 92 -7.26 5.43 -4.72
CA ASP A 92 -7.21 6.43 -3.65
C ASP A 92 -5.92 7.23 -3.71
N VAL A 93 -5.99 8.52 -3.38
CA VAL A 93 -4.83 9.41 -3.32
C VAL A 93 -4.85 10.24 -2.04
N ASP A 94 -3.72 10.25 -1.34
CA ASP A 94 -3.55 11.03 -0.12
C ASP A 94 -2.82 12.35 -0.43
N LEU A 95 -3.52 13.47 -0.26
CA LEU A 95 -2.96 14.82 -0.37
C LEU A 95 -2.99 15.50 1.01
N GLY A 96 -1.86 15.45 1.71
CA GLY A 96 -1.73 16.10 3.01
C GLY A 96 -1.75 17.63 2.90
N VAL A 97 -2.52 18.26 3.79
CA VAL A 97 -2.66 19.71 3.95
C VAL A 97 -1.90 20.15 5.21
N TYR A 98 -0.82 20.91 5.04
CA TYR A 98 0.16 21.19 6.11
C TYR A 98 0.17 22.66 6.51
N PHE A 99 -0.07 22.93 7.79
CA PHE A 99 0.11 24.24 8.40
C PHE A 99 1.50 24.32 9.06
N LEU A 100 2.31 25.32 8.71
CA LEU A 100 3.70 25.44 9.19
C LEU A 100 3.82 26.12 10.57
N THR A 101 2.69 26.30 11.24
CA THR A 101 2.55 26.83 12.59
C THR A 101 1.44 26.04 13.28
N LYS A 102 1.53 25.85 14.59
CA LYS A 102 0.44 25.24 15.34
C LYS A 102 -0.79 26.18 15.31
N PRO A 103 -1.91 25.76 14.73
CA PRO A 103 -3.08 26.61 14.66
C PRO A 103 -3.73 26.73 16.05
N ASN A 104 -4.15 27.93 16.43
CA ASN A 104 -4.84 28.17 17.70
C ASN A 104 -6.34 27.83 17.59
N ILE A 105 -6.65 26.64 17.11
CA ILE A 105 -8.01 26.09 16.98
C ILE A 105 -7.99 24.57 17.14
N GLU A 106 -9.14 24.00 17.49
CA GLU A 106 -9.32 22.56 17.61
C GLU A 106 -9.11 21.84 16.27
N PRO A 107 -8.58 20.59 16.28
CA PRO A 107 -8.27 19.83 15.07
C PRO A 107 -9.52 19.58 14.21
N LEU A 108 -10.67 19.32 14.85
CA LEU A 108 -11.94 19.17 14.15
C LEU A 108 -12.37 20.46 13.43
N THR A 109 -12.16 21.62 14.05
CA THR A 109 -12.48 22.92 13.44
C THR A 109 -11.60 23.17 12.22
N LEU A 110 -10.32 22.83 12.29
CA LEU A 110 -9.44 22.95 11.13
C LEU A 110 -9.84 21.99 10.00
N GLN A 111 -10.22 20.74 10.33
CA GLN A 111 -10.77 19.82 9.34
C GLN A 111 -12.05 20.38 8.70
N LYS A 112 -12.94 20.99 9.48
CA LYS A 112 -14.17 21.64 8.96
C LYS A 112 -13.86 22.79 8.00
N TYR A 113 -12.81 23.58 8.23
CA TYR A 113 -12.38 24.61 7.28
C TYR A 113 -11.88 24.01 5.96
N VAL A 114 -11.11 22.93 6.01
CA VAL A 114 -10.70 22.22 4.79
C VAL A 114 -11.90 21.61 4.08
N ALA A 115 -12.85 21.02 4.81
CA ALA A 115 -14.09 20.48 4.27
C ALA A 115 -14.93 21.55 3.55
N GLU A 116 -15.13 22.70 4.19
CA GLU A 116 -15.88 23.83 3.63
C GLU A 116 -15.20 24.38 2.36
N ALA A 117 -13.87 24.42 2.31
CA ALA A 117 -13.13 24.87 1.14
C ALA A 117 -13.38 24.01 -0.11
N VAL A 118 -13.68 22.72 0.07
CA VAL A 118 -13.73 21.71 -1.00
C VAL A 118 -15.10 21.06 -1.19
N LYS A 119 -16.11 21.38 -0.37
CA LYS A 119 -17.43 20.73 -0.41
C LYS A 119 -18.12 20.78 -1.77
N ASP A 120 -17.92 21.88 -2.51
CA ASP A 120 -18.51 22.09 -3.84
C ASP A 120 -17.51 21.83 -4.97
N GLN A 121 -16.43 21.07 -4.71
CA GLN A 121 -15.46 20.71 -5.76
C GLN A 121 -16.05 19.71 -6.76
N THR A 122 -16.89 18.78 -6.29
CA THR A 122 -17.53 17.75 -7.12
C THR A 122 -19.00 17.66 -6.79
N VAL A 123 -19.80 17.18 -7.76
CA VAL A 123 -21.23 16.91 -7.54
C VAL A 123 -21.49 15.77 -6.56
N SER A 124 -20.50 14.90 -6.34
CA SER A 124 -20.58 13.80 -5.37
C SER A 124 -20.21 14.24 -3.95
N GLY A 125 -19.73 15.48 -3.80
CA GLY A 125 -19.44 16.08 -2.50
C GLY A 125 -18.25 15.44 -1.79
N ILE A 126 -18.35 15.44 -0.45
CA ILE A 126 -17.29 15.04 0.45
C ILE A 126 -17.77 14.07 1.53
N GLU A 127 -16.83 13.29 2.06
CA GLU A 127 -17.00 12.50 3.27
C GLU A 127 -16.02 13.00 4.35
N HIS A 128 -16.54 13.35 5.54
CA HIS A 128 -15.68 13.74 6.66
C HIS A 128 -15.34 12.53 7.54
N LYS A 129 -14.18 11.93 7.28
CA LYS A 129 -13.65 10.76 8.01
C LYS A 129 -12.91 11.18 9.28
N GLU A 130 -12.55 10.21 10.12
CA GLU A 130 -11.85 10.46 11.39
C GLU A 130 -10.53 11.22 11.20
N LYS A 131 -9.77 10.87 10.16
CA LYS A 131 -8.40 11.35 9.93
C LYS A 131 -8.25 12.26 8.72
N CYS A 132 -9.29 12.44 7.91
CA CYS A 132 -9.21 13.19 6.65
C CYS A 132 -10.58 13.64 6.16
N ILE A 133 -10.55 14.56 5.19
CA ILE A 133 -11.69 14.91 4.37
C ILE A 133 -11.51 14.19 3.04
N ARG A 134 -12.45 13.33 2.66
CA ARG A 134 -12.44 12.64 1.37
C ARG A 134 -13.25 13.43 0.37
N VAL A 135 -12.66 13.78 -0.76
CA VAL A 135 -13.36 14.38 -1.91
C VAL A 135 -13.64 13.29 -2.94
N ILE A 136 -14.91 13.11 -3.28
CA ILE A 136 -15.37 11.98 -4.09
C ILE A 136 -15.38 12.37 -5.58
N TYR A 137 -14.56 11.72 -6.41
CA TYR A 137 -14.69 11.77 -7.88
C TYR A 137 -15.29 10.45 -8.36
N LYS A 138 -16.62 10.37 -8.29
CA LYS A 138 -17.38 9.15 -8.59
C LYS A 138 -17.04 8.59 -9.98
N GLY A 139 -16.74 7.30 -10.02
CA GLY A 139 -16.33 6.60 -11.24
C GLY A 139 -14.86 6.77 -11.61
N ASP A 140 -14.09 7.52 -10.82
CA ASP A 140 -12.65 7.76 -11.05
C ASP A 140 -11.80 7.46 -9.81
N PHE A 141 -11.72 8.36 -8.84
CA PHE A 141 -10.83 8.25 -7.68
C PHE A 141 -11.32 9.09 -6.50
N ASP A 142 -10.84 8.75 -5.31
CA ASP A 142 -11.05 9.58 -4.12
C ASP A 142 -9.75 10.30 -3.78
N ILE A 143 -9.85 11.59 -3.41
CA ILE A 143 -8.73 12.34 -2.82
C ILE A 143 -8.99 12.51 -1.33
N ASP A 144 -8.19 11.83 -0.52
CA ASP A 144 -8.16 12.01 0.93
C ASP A 144 -7.24 13.19 1.30
N LEU A 145 -7.79 14.12 2.08
CA LEU A 145 -7.13 15.32 2.57
C LEU A 145 -6.89 15.22 4.08
N PRO A 146 -5.87 14.46 4.53
CA PRO A 146 -5.44 14.52 5.92
C PRO A 146 -4.82 15.89 6.21
N VAL A 147 -5.13 16.43 7.39
CA VAL A 147 -4.74 17.80 7.76
C VAL A 147 -3.71 17.74 8.88
N TYR A 148 -2.60 18.44 8.73
CA TYR A 148 -1.46 18.41 9.65
C TYR A 148 -1.03 19.81 10.05
N TYR A 149 -0.42 19.94 11.22
CA TYR A 149 0.56 21.01 11.44
C TYR A 149 1.96 20.44 11.67
N LYS A 150 2.97 21.26 11.39
CA LYS A 150 4.37 21.02 11.79
C LYS A 150 5.07 22.36 11.95
N THR A 151 5.46 22.71 13.16
CA THR A 151 6.27 23.90 13.44
C THR A 151 7.74 23.64 13.11
N PRO A 152 8.59 24.69 13.02
CA PRO A 152 10.04 24.52 12.85
C PRO A 152 10.70 23.70 13.97
N ASN A 153 10.12 23.71 15.17
CA ASN A 153 10.66 23.01 16.34
C ASN A 153 10.17 21.55 16.45
N ASP A 154 9.14 21.18 15.71
CA ASP A 154 8.60 19.82 15.75
C ASP A 154 9.45 18.88 14.91
N LYS A 155 9.81 17.73 15.48
CA LYS A 155 10.49 16.65 14.76
C LYS A 155 9.56 16.05 13.69
N HIS A 156 8.33 15.71 14.07
CA HIS A 156 7.32 15.09 13.21
C HIS A 156 6.06 15.96 13.11
N PRO A 157 5.24 15.79 12.06
CA PRO A 157 3.96 16.47 11.95
C PRO A 157 2.90 15.88 12.90
N PHE A 158 1.91 16.70 13.23
CA PHE A 158 0.73 16.30 13.99
C PHE A 158 -0.51 16.33 13.10
N LEU A 159 -1.12 15.16 12.91
CA LEU A 159 -2.38 14.94 12.22
C LEU A 159 -3.55 15.43 13.06
N ALA A 160 -4.43 16.24 12.46
CA ALA A 160 -5.75 16.52 12.98
C ALA A 160 -6.63 15.28 12.84
N THR A 161 -7.16 14.76 13.95
CA THR A 161 -8.29 13.84 13.96
C THR A 161 -9.56 14.58 14.39
N LYS A 162 -10.72 13.92 14.42
CA LYS A 162 -11.95 14.56 14.92
C LYS A 162 -11.88 14.91 16.40
N THR A 163 -10.94 14.33 17.13
CA THR A 163 -10.86 14.42 18.61
C THR A 163 -9.56 14.98 19.13
N LYS A 164 -8.44 14.82 18.40
CA LYS A 164 -7.12 15.23 18.91
C LYS A 164 -6.11 15.50 17.80
N TRP A 165 -5.02 16.14 18.19
CA TRP A 165 -3.78 16.14 17.43
C TRP A 165 -3.01 14.86 17.73
N GLN A 166 -2.66 14.12 16.68
CA GLN A 166 -1.92 12.86 16.78
C GLN A 166 -0.61 12.98 15.99
N GLU A 167 0.53 12.74 16.61
CA GLU A 167 1.81 12.66 15.91
C GLU A 167 1.76 11.55 14.83
N SER A 168 2.11 11.90 13.59
CA SER A 168 2.06 11.00 12.45
C SER A 168 2.86 11.56 11.28
N ASP A 169 3.88 10.83 10.82
CA ASP A 169 4.78 11.26 9.76
C ASP A 169 4.68 10.36 8.50
N PRO A 170 3.74 10.65 7.58
CA PRO A 170 3.62 9.90 6.34
C PRO A 170 4.79 10.16 5.38
N LYS A 171 5.53 11.26 5.53
CA LYS A 171 6.72 11.55 4.73
C LYS A 171 7.87 10.66 5.15
N GLU A 172 8.08 10.47 6.46
CA GLU A 172 9.08 9.54 7.01
C GLU A 172 8.90 8.13 6.44
N LEU A 173 7.65 7.64 6.34
CA LEU A 173 7.39 6.34 5.72
C LEU A 173 7.74 6.31 4.23
N CYS A 174 7.36 7.35 3.47
CA CYS A 174 7.68 7.42 2.05
C CYS A 174 9.19 7.45 1.81
N ASP A 175 9.93 8.20 2.65
CA ASP A 175 11.38 8.30 2.58
C ASP A 175 12.05 6.97 2.98
N TRP A 176 11.54 6.29 4.01
CA TRP A 176 11.99 4.96 4.40
C TRP A 176 11.80 3.95 3.26
N PHE A 177 10.61 3.92 2.65
CA PHE A 177 10.32 3.00 1.54
C PHE A 177 11.21 3.28 0.33
N GLU A 178 11.39 4.55 -0.04
CA GLU A 178 12.25 4.93 -1.16
C GLU A 178 13.73 4.59 -0.89
N LYS A 179 14.18 4.69 0.37
CA LYS A 179 15.51 4.24 0.77
C LYS A 179 15.65 2.73 0.57
N GLN A 180 14.72 1.93 1.10
CA GLN A 180 14.72 0.47 0.92
C GLN A 180 14.75 0.09 -0.56
N ARG A 181 13.92 0.75 -1.37
CA ARG A 181 13.88 0.53 -2.81
C ARG A 181 15.21 0.83 -3.48
N LYS A 182 15.80 2.01 -3.25
CA LYS A 182 17.08 2.40 -3.87
C LYS A 182 18.24 1.48 -3.48
N GLU A 183 18.23 0.98 -2.25
CA GLU A 183 19.28 0.09 -1.74
C GLU A 183 19.16 -1.33 -2.31
N LYS A 184 17.93 -1.85 -2.45
CA LYS A 184 17.70 -3.27 -2.76
C LYS A 184 17.25 -3.54 -4.20
N ASP A 185 16.58 -2.60 -4.85
CA ASP A 185 15.90 -2.80 -6.13
C ASP A 185 16.13 -1.65 -7.11
N LYS A 186 17.00 -1.91 -8.09
CA LYS A 186 17.30 -0.96 -9.17
C LYS A 186 16.36 -1.10 -10.37
N GLU A 187 15.68 -2.23 -10.51
CA GLU A 187 14.91 -2.58 -11.71
C GLU A 187 13.39 -2.44 -11.52
N GLY A 188 12.96 -2.03 -10.33
CA GLY A 188 11.56 -1.73 -10.02
C GLY A 188 10.72 -2.97 -9.69
N GLN A 189 11.35 -4.13 -9.48
CA GLN A 189 10.66 -5.37 -9.13
C GLN A 189 9.95 -5.29 -7.77
N MET A 190 10.50 -4.54 -6.81
CA MET A 190 9.89 -4.28 -5.51
C MET A 190 8.55 -3.58 -5.66
N LEU A 191 8.48 -2.59 -6.58
CA LEU A 191 7.24 -1.86 -6.83
C LEU A 191 6.17 -2.79 -7.40
N ARG A 192 6.53 -3.62 -8.38
CA ARG A 192 5.63 -4.61 -8.98
C ARG A 192 5.10 -5.60 -7.94
N LEU A 193 5.98 -6.13 -7.09
CA LEU A 193 5.56 -7.01 -6.00
C LEU A 193 4.53 -6.36 -5.08
N VAL A 194 4.76 -5.11 -4.66
CA VAL A 194 3.79 -4.39 -3.82
C VAL A 194 2.45 -4.28 -4.53
N GLU A 195 2.44 -4.01 -5.84
CA GLU A 195 1.21 -3.95 -6.65
C GLU A 195 0.51 -5.31 -6.76
N TYR A 196 1.27 -6.41 -6.92
CA TYR A 196 0.73 -7.77 -6.91
C TYR A 196 0.06 -8.09 -5.57
N PHE A 197 0.74 -7.86 -4.44
CA PHE A 197 0.18 -8.13 -3.10
C PHE A 197 -1.07 -7.30 -2.82
N LYS A 198 -1.04 -5.99 -3.15
CA LYS A 198 -2.22 -5.13 -3.01
C LYS A 198 -3.39 -5.62 -3.85
N THR A 199 -3.13 -6.04 -5.08
CA THR A 199 -4.17 -6.55 -5.97
C THR A 199 -4.71 -7.89 -5.47
N TRP A 200 -3.83 -8.83 -5.10
CA TRP A 200 -4.22 -10.11 -4.51
C TRP A 200 -5.11 -9.93 -3.28
N ALA A 201 -4.74 -9.02 -2.37
CA ALA A 201 -5.54 -8.70 -1.18
C ALA A 201 -6.92 -8.14 -1.55
N ASN A 202 -6.98 -7.25 -2.56
CA ASN A 202 -8.24 -6.70 -3.07
C ASN A 202 -9.12 -7.73 -3.81
N GLN A 203 -8.58 -8.90 -4.19
CA GLN A 203 -9.37 -9.99 -4.76
C GLN A 203 -10.11 -10.81 -3.71
N ARG A 204 -9.69 -10.73 -2.43
CA ARG A 204 -10.29 -11.52 -1.36
C ARG A 204 -11.63 -10.93 -0.93
N SER A 205 -12.59 -11.80 -0.63
CA SER A 205 -13.92 -11.39 -0.13
C SER A 205 -13.90 -11.00 1.36
N LYS A 206 -12.91 -11.49 2.11
CA LYS A 206 -12.69 -11.16 3.52
C LYS A 206 -11.71 -9.99 3.63
N LYS A 207 -11.84 -9.20 4.70
CA LYS A 207 -10.97 -8.05 4.98
C LYS A 207 -9.53 -8.51 5.16
N MET A 208 -8.64 -7.93 4.36
CA MET A 208 -7.19 -8.18 4.37
C MET A 208 -6.45 -7.03 5.07
N PRO A 209 -5.15 -7.21 5.40
CA PRO A 209 -4.28 -6.12 5.80
C PRO A 209 -4.26 -4.98 4.77
N SER A 210 -3.97 -3.78 5.26
CA SER A 210 -3.94 -2.59 4.42
C SER A 210 -2.79 -2.62 3.39
N GLY A 211 -2.95 -1.93 2.26
CA GLY A 211 -1.90 -1.87 1.23
C GLY A 211 -0.57 -1.26 1.71
N ILE A 212 -0.61 -0.40 2.73
CA ILE A 212 0.59 0.14 3.39
C ILE A 212 1.36 -0.96 4.14
N ALA A 213 0.66 -1.92 4.75
CA ALA A 213 1.27 -3.08 5.40
C ALA A 213 2.06 -3.91 4.38
N PHE A 214 1.43 -4.27 3.26
CA PHE A 214 2.11 -4.98 2.17
C PHE A 214 3.29 -4.19 1.60
N SER A 215 3.20 -2.86 1.51
CA SER A 215 4.33 -2.03 1.05
C SER A 215 5.53 -2.17 1.98
N VAL A 216 5.31 -2.15 3.30
CA VAL A 216 6.37 -2.33 4.29
C VAL A 216 6.90 -3.76 4.27
N TRP A 217 6.03 -4.77 4.28
CA TRP A 217 6.44 -6.17 4.33
C TRP A 217 7.28 -6.58 3.12
N VAL A 218 6.87 -6.18 1.91
CA VAL A 218 7.66 -6.43 0.70
C VAL A 218 9.02 -5.73 0.78
N ALA A 219 9.06 -4.45 1.18
CA ALA A 219 10.32 -3.72 1.29
C ALA A 219 11.27 -4.33 2.34
N THR A 220 10.74 -4.83 3.46
CA THR A 220 11.50 -5.50 4.51
C THR A 220 12.07 -6.83 4.03
N HIS A 221 11.26 -7.67 3.38
CA HIS A 221 11.62 -9.03 2.98
C HIS A 221 12.13 -9.14 1.53
N TYR A 222 12.45 -8.01 0.90
CA TYR A 222 12.88 -7.99 -0.48
C TYR A 222 14.18 -8.79 -0.69
N LYS A 223 14.17 -9.69 -1.69
CA LYS A 223 15.32 -10.48 -2.17
C LYS A 223 15.18 -10.69 -3.68
N SER A 224 16.01 -10.04 -4.47
CA SER A 224 15.87 -10.04 -5.93
C SER A 224 15.88 -11.46 -6.53
N ASN A 225 15.06 -11.66 -7.56
CA ASN A 225 15.05 -12.84 -8.42
C ASN A 225 14.81 -12.40 -9.87
N THR A 226 15.23 -13.16 -10.87
CA THR A 226 14.98 -12.82 -12.28
C THR A 226 13.52 -12.99 -12.70
N ARG A 227 12.75 -13.79 -11.93
CA ARG A 227 11.38 -14.20 -12.26
C ARG A 227 10.38 -13.69 -11.22
N ASP A 228 9.49 -12.79 -11.63
CA ASP A 228 8.44 -12.20 -10.78
C ASP A 228 7.50 -13.25 -10.14
N ASP A 229 7.24 -14.38 -10.80
CA ASP A 229 6.38 -15.45 -10.29
C ASP A 229 7.03 -16.22 -9.13
N ILE A 230 8.31 -16.59 -9.28
CA ILE A 230 9.12 -17.14 -8.19
C ILE A 230 9.23 -16.12 -7.07
N TYR A 231 9.43 -14.86 -7.44
CA TYR A 231 9.71 -13.85 -6.45
C TYR A 231 8.51 -13.50 -5.57
N PHE A 232 7.33 -13.44 -6.18
CA PHE A 232 6.08 -13.27 -5.45
C PHE A 232 5.87 -14.41 -4.46
N TYR A 233 6.16 -15.66 -4.85
CA TYR A 233 6.11 -16.83 -3.98
C TYR A 233 7.11 -16.74 -2.80
N GLU A 234 8.39 -16.52 -3.10
CA GLU A 234 9.45 -16.46 -2.07
C GLU A 234 9.21 -15.31 -1.08
N THR A 235 8.75 -14.16 -1.57
CA THR A 235 8.37 -13.03 -0.71
C THR A 235 7.18 -13.38 0.17
N THR A 236 6.17 -14.08 -0.35
CA THR A 236 5.02 -14.52 0.45
C THR A 236 5.47 -15.44 1.58
N LYS A 237 6.37 -16.41 1.30
CA LYS A 237 6.97 -17.26 2.34
C LYS A 237 7.76 -16.45 3.38
N ALA A 238 8.59 -15.51 2.94
CA ALA A 238 9.38 -14.68 3.84
C ALA A 238 8.51 -13.81 4.77
N ILE A 239 7.44 -13.22 4.21
CA ILE A 239 6.42 -12.49 4.94
C ILE A 239 5.79 -13.42 5.99
N LYS A 240 5.25 -14.57 5.59
CA LYS A 240 4.67 -15.56 6.53
C LYS A 240 5.63 -15.94 7.66
N ASN A 241 6.90 -16.19 7.36
CA ASN A 241 7.90 -16.60 8.34
C ASN A 241 8.27 -15.48 9.31
N SER A 242 8.08 -14.21 8.92
CA SER A 242 8.29 -13.05 9.79
C SER A 242 7.14 -12.82 10.79
N PHE A 243 5.92 -13.22 10.41
CA PHE A 243 4.76 -13.24 11.28
C PHE A 243 4.68 -14.59 11.98
N GLY A 244 5.40 -14.76 13.09
CA GLY A 244 4.83 -15.61 14.13
C GLY A 244 3.53 -14.93 14.52
N TRP A 245 2.38 -15.32 13.95
CA TRP A 245 1.07 -14.63 13.86
C TRP A 245 0.50 -13.93 15.12
N GLU A 246 1.23 -14.00 16.23
CA GLU A 246 1.10 -13.29 17.51
C GLU A 246 1.96 -12.00 17.60
N THR A 247 2.86 -11.71 16.65
CA THR A 247 3.77 -10.56 16.69
C THR A 247 3.14 -9.29 16.09
N ALA A 248 3.40 -8.14 16.72
CA ALA A 248 2.96 -6.85 16.23
C ALA A 248 3.67 -6.48 14.92
N SER A 249 2.92 -6.05 13.92
CA SER A 249 3.43 -5.60 12.63
C SER A 249 3.67 -4.10 12.62
N LYS A 250 4.79 -3.65 13.19
CA LYS A 250 5.06 -2.22 13.39
C LYS A 250 5.34 -1.45 12.10
N ASN A 251 4.76 -0.27 12.00
CA ASN A 251 5.11 0.76 11.03
C ASN A 251 6.54 1.28 11.32
N PRO A 252 7.44 1.33 10.32
CA PRO A 252 8.80 1.83 10.52
C PRO A 252 8.86 3.37 10.68
N ALA A 253 7.75 4.07 10.48
CA ALA A 253 7.64 5.51 10.63
C ALA A 253 6.76 5.90 11.81
N THR A 254 6.87 7.15 12.25
CA THR A 254 6.10 7.74 13.35
C THR A 254 4.59 7.67 13.09
N PRO A 255 3.78 7.14 14.04
CA PRO A 255 4.11 6.87 15.45
C PRO A 255 4.51 5.41 15.78
N GLY A 256 4.81 4.58 14.77
CA GLY A 256 5.11 3.16 14.99
C GLY A 256 3.89 2.29 15.25
N ASP A 257 2.75 2.62 14.63
CA ASP A 257 1.50 1.89 14.78
C ASP A 257 1.58 0.46 14.23
N ASP A 258 0.79 -0.45 14.81
CA ASP A 258 0.70 -1.83 14.34
C ASP A 258 -0.33 -1.96 13.21
N PHE A 259 0.13 -2.38 12.02
CA PHE A 259 -0.71 -2.57 10.84
C PHE A 259 -1.83 -3.60 11.03
N LEU A 260 -1.67 -4.53 11.98
CA LEU A 260 -2.65 -5.58 12.28
C LEU A 260 -3.58 -5.23 13.44
N ALA A 261 -3.37 -4.11 14.14
CA ALA A 261 -4.18 -3.73 15.31
C ALA A 261 -5.66 -3.47 14.98
N LYS A 262 -5.98 -3.16 13.72
CA LYS A 262 -7.36 -2.95 13.24
C LYS A 262 -8.04 -4.21 12.73
N LEU A 263 -7.37 -5.35 12.79
CA LEU A 263 -7.95 -6.65 12.47
C LEU A 263 -8.36 -7.35 13.75
N ASP A 264 -9.63 -7.75 13.83
CA ASP A 264 -10.08 -8.65 14.90
C ASP A 264 -9.50 -10.06 14.71
N SER A 265 -9.67 -10.93 15.72
CA SER A 265 -9.12 -12.28 15.71
C SER A 265 -9.60 -13.13 14.53
N ASN A 266 -10.86 -12.95 14.09
CA ASN A 266 -11.39 -13.66 12.92
C ASN A 266 -10.77 -13.13 11.63
N GLN A 267 -10.57 -11.81 11.51
CA GLN A 267 -9.91 -11.18 10.37
C GLN A 267 -8.43 -11.61 10.26
N LYS A 268 -7.72 -11.69 11.39
CA LYS A 268 -6.36 -12.23 11.43
C LYS A 268 -6.31 -13.70 10.99
N ARG A 269 -7.22 -14.54 11.47
CA ARG A 269 -7.34 -15.95 11.04
C ARG A 269 -7.63 -16.06 9.55
N ASN A 270 -8.59 -15.29 9.03
CA ASN A 270 -8.93 -15.29 7.60
C ASN A 270 -7.73 -14.87 6.73
N PHE A 271 -6.94 -13.89 7.18
CA PHE A 271 -5.72 -13.49 6.47
C PHE A 271 -4.68 -14.62 6.49
N LYS A 272 -4.46 -15.28 7.63
CA LYS A 272 -3.57 -16.44 7.75
C LYS A 272 -3.97 -17.60 6.83
N GLU A 273 -5.25 -17.91 6.76
CA GLU A 273 -5.78 -18.96 5.87
C GLU A 273 -5.57 -18.58 4.40
N ALA A 274 -5.85 -17.33 4.02
CA ALA A 274 -5.64 -16.84 2.66
C ALA A 274 -4.16 -16.85 2.24
N ASP A 275 -3.27 -16.45 3.14
CA ASP A 275 -1.81 -16.44 2.91
C ASP A 275 -1.25 -17.87 2.76
N ASN A 276 -1.69 -18.82 3.59
CA ASN A 276 -1.33 -20.22 3.45
C ASN A 276 -1.79 -20.83 2.11
N GLU A 277 -3.03 -20.51 1.70
CA GLU A 277 -3.54 -20.97 0.41
C GLU A 277 -2.78 -20.33 -0.76
N LEU A 278 -2.42 -19.05 -0.66
CA LEU A 278 -1.60 -18.38 -1.66
C LEU A 278 -0.25 -19.10 -1.84
N ILE A 279 0.45 -19.40 -0.74
CA ILE A 279 1.74 -20.10 -0.78
C ILE A 279 1.60 -21.46 -1.47
N LYS A 280 0.61 -22.25 -1.04
CA LYS A 280 0.34 -23.58 -1.61
C LYS A 280 0.07 -23.50 -3.12
N GLN A 281 -0.78 -22.58 -3.56
CA GLN A 281 -1.15 -22.43 -4.97
C GLN A 281 0.01 -21.89 -5.80
N ALA A 282 0.78 -20.94 -5.26
CA ALA A 282 1.99 -20.42 -5.91
C ALA A 282 3.04 -21.51 -6.11
N GLU A 283 3.29 -22.34 -5.10
CA GLU A 283 4.19 -23.50 -5.21
C GLU A 283 3.71 -24.49 -6.29
N GLN A 284 2.42 -24.83 -6.26
CA GLN A 284 1.81 -25.68 -7.28
C GLN A 284 1.94 -25.10 -8.68
N ALA A 285 1.77 -23.78 -8.84
CA ALA A 285 1.92 -23.09 -10.12
C ALA A 285 3.37 -23.22 -10.63
N LEU A 286 4.36 -22.99 -9.77
CA LEU A 286 5.79 -23.02 -10.12
C LEU A 286 6.32 -24.43 -10.43
N GLN A 287 5.62 -25.48 -10.03
CA GLN A 287 5.98 -26.88 -10.29
C GLN A 287 5.27 -27.48 -11.51
N GLN A 288 4.34 -26.74 -12.15
CA GLN A 288 3.58 -27.26 -13.29
C GLN A 288 4.50 -27.65 -14.46
N ASP A 289 4.13 -28.74 -15.13
CA ASP A 289 4.72 -29.20 -16.39
C ASP A 289 4.13 -28.49 -17.62
N ASN A 290 3.22 -27.54 -17.40
CA ASN A 290 2.46 -26.91 -18.46
C ASN A 290 2.18 -25.45 -18.11
N HIS A 291 2.62 -24.56 -19.01
CA HIS A 291 2.48 -23.12 -18.86
C HIS A 291 1.03 -22.68 -18.64
N THR A 292 0.08 -23.21 -19.42
CA THR A 292 -1.35 -22.90 -19.29
C THR A 292 -1.92 -23.32 -17.94
N LYS A 293 -1.50 -24.47 -17.39
CA LYS A 293 -1.89 -24.88 -16.03
C LYS A 293 -1.38 -23.89 -14.98
N ALA A 294 -0.12 -23.47 -15.08
CA ALA A 294 0.45 -22.47 -14.17
C ALA A 294 -0.32 -21.13 -14.24
N LEU A 295 -0.62 -20.67 -15.46
CA LEU A 295 -1.40 -19.45 -15.70
C LEU A 295 -2.80 -19.51 -15.08
N ASN A 296 -3.48 -20.65 -15.20
CA ASN A 296 -4.81 -20.83 -14.62
C ASN A 296 -4.79 -20.78 -13.09
N ILE A 297 -3.74 -21.30 -12.44
CA ILE A 297 -3.57 -21.19 -10.99
C ILE A 297 -3.38 -19.72 -10.58
N TRP A 298 -2.52 -18.98 -11.28
CA TRP A 298 -2.33 -17.55 -10.99
C TRP A 298 -3.59 -16.71 -11.25
N LYS A 299 -4.37 -17.03 -12.29
CA LYS A 299 -5.66 -16.39 -12.54
C LYS A 299 -6.65 -16.56 -11.39
N GLN A 300 -6.64 -17.71 -10.69
CA GLN A 300 -7.48 -17.90 -9.50
C GLN A 300 -7.06 -16.98 -8.33
N GLN A 301 -5.76 -16.67 -8.22
CA GLN A 301 -5.23 -15.79 -7.17
C GLN A 301 -5.43 -14.30 -7.49
N PHE A 302 -5.31 -13.90 -8.75
CA PHE A 302 -5.32 -12.50 -9.16
C PHE A 302 -6.61 -12.04 -9.86
N GLY A 303 -7.48 -12.97 -10.26
CA GLY A 303 -8.74 -12.69 -10.94
C GLY A 303 -8.56 -12.32 -12.43
N ASP A 304 -9.60 -11.76 -13.02
CA ASP A 304 -9.74 -11.61 -14.48
C ASP A 304 -8.73 -10.67 -15.14
N LYS A 305 -8.07 -9.81 -14.37
CA LYS A 305 -7.01 -8.94 -14.89
C LYS A 305 -5.70 -9.69 -15.16
N PHE A 306 -5.52 -10.91 -14.61
CA PHE A 306 -4.33 -11.70 -14.87
C PHE A 306 -4.41 -12.38 -16.25
N PRO A 307 -3.43 -12.16 -17.13
CA PRO A 307 -3.49 -12.65 -18.50
C PRO A 307 -3.19 -14.16 -18.55
N VAL A 308 -4.02 -14.90 -19.29
CA VAL A 308 -3.88 -16.36 -19.49
C VAL A 308 -3.70 -16.76 -20.96
N LEU A 309 -3.51 -15.78 -21.83
CA LEU A 309 -3.23 -15.91 -23.26
C LEU A 309 -1.95 -15.13 -23.59
#